data_AF-A0A9P9KCN3-F1
#
_entry.id   AF-A0A9P9KCN3-F1
#
_cell.length_a   1.000
_cell.length_b   1.000
_cell.length_c   1.000
_cell.angle_alpha   90.00
_cell.angle_beta   90.00
_cell.angle_gamma   90.00
#
_symmetry.space_group_name_H-M   'P 1'
#
loop_
_entity.id
_entity.type
_entity.pdbx_description
1 polymer ?
#
loop_
_entity_poly.entity_id
_entity_poly.type
_entity_poly.pdbx_seq_one_letter_code
_entity_poly.pdbx_strand_id
1 'polypeptide(L)'
;MEAVADWARFNKRHISIFVSTHTWRSGTLSQNEIARTIEQGDDSNCKVPSVFFYAQGMPVVVNKNIYTGLKIVNGAEFTAADVIPGPKSPGYHLADDITIHFGPPLSILLQSRETKDLAVPALPTGTVLIRPLSHTLDPASSHFRFLSGKYTRRGLPVVPAFVLTDYKAQSKTFVEVLLELRGNRMTNGQPSKCDFTSLYVQLSRCRTLQGIRLLSPVRHEDFIGNKLDQSIVDGMQRLTDLAAETRRVFESQQSHA
;
A
#
# COMPACT_ATOMS: atom_id res chain seq x y z
N MET A 1 3.03 7.34 8.82
CA MET A 1 3.69 7.38 10.14
C MET A 1 2.72 7.93 11.17
N GLU A 2 2.23 9.16 11.01
CA GLU A 2 1.26 9.82 11.89
C GLU A 2 0.02 8.96 12.16
N ALA A 3 -0.65 8.44 11.13
CA ALA A 3 -1.81 7.57 11.31
C ALA A 3 -1.57 6.33 12.19
N VAL A 4 -0.36 5.74 12.15
CA VAL A 4 -0.02 4.60 13.02
C VAL A 4 0.13 5.08 14.46
N ALA A 5 0.81 6.21 14.66
CA ALA A 5 1.03 6.78 15.99
C ALA A 5 -0.28 7.20 16.66
N ASP A 6 -1.16 7.89 15.93
CA ASP A 6 -2.47 8.32 16.42
C ASP A 6 -3.35 7.12 16.76
N TRP A 7 -3.40 6.13 15.87
CA TRP A 7 -4.14 4.89 16.12
C TRP A 7 -3.58 4.14 17.33
N ALA A 8 -2.27 4.01 17.43
CA ALA A 8 -1.63 3.31 18.54
C ALA A 8 -1.93 4.00 19.87
N ARG A 9 -1.77 5.32 19.96
CA ARG A 9 -2.06 6.10 21.16
C ARG A 9 -3.53 6.07 21.54
N PHE A 10 -4.43 6.23 20.57
CA PHE A 10 -5.87 6.09 20.78
C PHE A 10 -6.22 4.72 21.37
N ASN A 11 -5.57 3.66 20.89
CA ASN A 11 -5.77 2.28 21.36
C ASN A 11 -4.83 1.89 22.53
N LYS A 12 -4.07 2.83 23.11
CA LYS A 12 -3.09 2.59 24.18
C LYS A 12 -2.11 1.45 23.87
N ARG A 13 -1.58 1.44 22.64
CA ARG A 13 -0.60 0.47 22.15
C ARG A 13 0.78 1.08 22.07
N HIS A 14 1.79 0.29 22.43
CA HIS A 14 3.20 0.63 22.22
C HIS A 14 3.55 0.66 20.74
N ILE A 15 4.46 1.56 20.35
CA ILE A 15 4.93 1.72 18.98
C ILE A 15 6.37 1.21 18.88
N SER A 16 6.59 0.22 18.01
CA SER A 16 7.93 -0.24 17.63
C SER A 16 8.26 0.22 16.21
N ILE A 17 9.40 0.87 16.04
CA ILE A 17 9.89 1.34 14.75
C ILE A 17 11.03 0.42 14.33
N PHE A 18 10.90 -0.26 13.20
CA PHE A 18 11.93 -1.13 12.65
C PHE A 18 12.54 -0.50 11.40
N VAL A 19 13.82 -0.14 11.48
CA VAL A 19 14.58 0.32 10.31
C VAL A 19 15.04 -0.89 9.52
N SER A 20 14.74 -0.96 8.23
CA SER A 20 15.22 -2.04 7.36
C SER A 20 16.75 -2.08 7.36
N THR A 21 17.35 -3.23 7.08
CA THR A 21 18.81 -3.31 6.92
C THR A 21 19.17 -2.84 5.52
N HIS A 22 20.14 -1.93 5.45
CA HIS A 22 20.66 -1.36 4.23
C HIS A 22 22.10 -1.86 4.02
N THR A 23 22.41 -2.49 2.88
CA THR A 23 23.73 -3.06 2.61
C THR A 23 24.23 -2.69 1.22
N TRP A 24 25.46 -2.19 1.13
CA TRP A 24 26.14 -1.82 -0.12
C TRP A 24 27.36 -2.73 -0.33
N ARG A 25 27.65 -3.09 -1.59
CA ARG A 25 28.70 -4.08 -1.90
C ARG A 25 30.13 -3.55 -1.71
N SER A 26 30.39 -2.26 -1.91
CA SER A 26 31.66 -1.58 -1.59
C SER A 26 31.63 -0.14 -2.11
N GLY A 27 32.06 0.83 -1.30
CA GLY A 27 32.21 2.23 -1.71
C GLY A 27 31.93 3.22 -0.58
N THR A 28 32.59 4.37 -0.60
CA THR A 28 32.24 5.50 0.28
C THR A 28 30.91 6.07 -0.22
N LEU A 29 29.86 5.96 0.60
CA LEU A 29 28.54 6.46 0.25
C LEU A 29 28.45 7.94 0.55
N SER A 30 27.89 8.71 -0.37
CA SER A 30 27.55 10.10 -0.07
C SER A 30 26.37 10.16 0.92
N GLN A 31 26.35 11.19 1.78
CA GLN A 31 25.21 11.42 2.69
C GLN A 31 23.88 11.55 1.93
N ASN A 32 23.92 12.14 0.74
CA ASN A 32 22.74 12.27 -0.13
C ASN A 32 22.24 10.90 -0.60
N GLU A 33 23.14 9.99 -1.00
CA GLU A 33 22.75 8.64 -1.42
C GLU A 33 22.10 7.85 -0.27
N ILE A 34 22.64 7.98 0.95
CA ILE A 34 22.07 7.35 2.16
C ILE A 34 20.67 7.93 2.43
N ALA A 35 20.53 9.25 2.47
CA ALA A 35 19.25 9.93 2.72
C ALA A 35 18.19 9.51 1.70
N ARG A 36 18.50 9.56 0.40
CA ARG A 36 17.56 9.15 -0.66
C ARG A 36 17.17 7.68 -0.57
N THR A 37 18.09 6.82 -0.11
CA THR A 37 17.79 5.38 0.08
C THR A 37 16.84 5.15 1.25
N ILE A 38 16.90 5.98 2.29
CA ILE A 38 15.95 5.94 3.41
C ILE A 38 14.61 6.55 2.97
N GLU A 39 14.62 7.62 2.18
CA GLU A 39 13.41 8.30 1.69
C GLU A 39 12.60 7.50 0.65
N GLN A 40 13.25 6.66 -0.17
CA GLN A 40 12.60 5.97 -1.30
C GLN A 40 11.38 5.11 -0.89
N GLY A 41 11.25 4.71 0.38
CA GLY A 41 10.08 3.99 0.87
C GLY A 41 9.81 2.68 0.12
N ASP A 42 8.57 2.21 0.11
CA ASP A 42 8.12 1.10 -0.73
C ASP A 42 7.35 1.58 -1.97
N ASP A 43 7.49 0.86 -3.08
CA ASP A 43 6.80 1.16 -4.34
C ASP A 43 6.67 -0.10 -5.25
N SER A 44 6.43 0.11 -6.56
CA SER A 44 6.41 -0.96 -7.55
C SER A 44 7.75 -1.70 -7.66
N ASN A 45 8.87 -0.98 -7.53
CA ASN A 45 10.24 -1.42 -7.72
C ASN A 45 10.89 -1.98 -6.44
N CYS A 46 10.47 -1.55 -5.25
CA CYS A 46 10.93 -2.09 -3.97
C CYS A 46 9.74 -2.33 -3.02
N LYS A 47 9.43 -3.59 -2.74
CA LYS A 47 8.27 -3.97 -1.88
C LYS A 47 8.51 -3.83 -0.38
N VAL A 48 9.74 -3.53 0.01
CA VAL A 48 10.17 -3.46 1.40
C VAL A 48 10.33 -2.00 1.77
N PRO A 49 9.55 -1.47 2.73
CA PRO A 49 9.71 -0.09 3.19
C PRO A 49 11.07 0.08 3.86
N SER A 50 11.64 1.28 3.79
CA SER A 50 12.87 1.63 4.51
C SER A 50 12.67 1.60 6.04
N VAL A 51 11.49 2.03 6.50
CA VAL A 51 11.11 2.05 7.91
C VAL A 51 9.71 1.48 8.07
N PHE A 52 9.55 0.54 9.00
CA PHE A 52 8.26 -0.08 9.33
C PHE A 52 7.84 0.30 10.74
N PHE A 53 6.76 1.08 10.85
CA PHE A 53 6.11 1.41 12.12
C PHE A 53 5.13 0.30 12.46
N TYR A 54 5.23 -0.21 13.69
CA TYR A 54 4.42 -1.31 14.19
C TYR A 54 3.72 -0.91 15.49
N ALA A 55 2.43 -1.23 15.56
CA ALA A 55 1.68 -1.29 16.80
C ALA A 55 0.80 -2.56 16.76
N GLN A 56 0.73 -3.28 17.88
CA GLN A 56 -0.02 -4.53 17.93
C GLN A 56 -1.50 -4.30 17.63
N GLY A 57 -2.05 -5.11 16.70
CA GLY A 57 -3.44 -5.02 16.26
C GLY A 57 -3.69 -4.03 15.11
N MET A 58 -2.68 -3.32 14.62
CA MET A 58 -2.87 -2.38 13.52
C MET A 58 -3.24 -3.10 12.22
N PRO A 59 -4.05 -2.48 11.34
CA PRO A 59 -4.27 -2.98 9.99
C PRO A 59 -2.98 -2.85 9.17
N VAL A 60 -2.68 -3.89 8.39
CA VAL A 60 -1.53 -3.94 7.49
C VAL A 60 -1.89 -4.54 6.14
N VAL A 61 -1.10 -4.21 5.13
CA VAL A 61 -1.17 -4.81 3.79
C VAL A 61 0.14 -5.49 3.47
N VAL A 62 0.05 -6.66 2.83
CA VAL A 62 1.21 -7.36 2.29
C VAL A 62 1.53 -6.83 0.89
N ASN A 63 2.78 -6.49 0.62
CA ASN A 63 3.21 -5.86 -0.64
C ASN A 63 3.72 -6.86 -1.70
N LYS A 64 3.75 -8.16 -1.40
CA LYS A 64 4.28 -9.20 -2.28
C LYS A 64 3.43 -10.47 -2.20
N ASN A 65 3.38 -11.23 -3.29
CA ASN A 65 2.86 -12.59 -3.25
C ASN A 65 3.86 -13.49 -2.50
N ILE A 66 3.43 -14.10 -1.40
CA ILE A 66 4.28 -14.95 -0.55
C ILE A 66 3.72 -16.37 -0.52
N TYR A 67 2.49 -16.52 -0.04
CA TYR A 67 1.81 -17.81 0.05
C TYR A 67 0.43 -17.69 -0.60
N THR A 68 0.38 -17.84 -1.93
CA THR A 68 -0.85 -17.67 -2.71
C THR A 68 -1.97 -18.63 -2.29
N GLY A 69 -1.63 -19.87 -1.95
CA GLY A 69 -2.58 -20.86 -1.44
C GLY A 69 -3.22 -20.47 -0.10
N LEU A 70 -2.54 -19.63 0.70
CA LEU A 70 -3.06 -19.06 1.94
C LEU A 70 -3.62 -17.64 1.76
N LYS A 71 -3.82 -17.19 0.51
CA LYS A 71 -4.28 -15.84 0.14
C LYS A 71 -3.39 -14.70 0.65
N ILE A 72 -2.11 -15.00 0.89
CA ILE A 72 -1.11 -13.99 1.27
C ILE A 72 -0.49 -13.44 -0.02
N VAL A 73 -1.21 -12.48 -0.58
CA VAL A 73 -0.94 -11.86 -1.88
C VAL A 73 -0.73 -10.35 -1.76
N ASN A 74 -0.12 -9.75 -2.78
CA ASN A 74 0.08 -8.31 -2.86
C ASN A 74 -1.27 -7.58 -2.80
N GLY A 75 -1.44 -6.70 -1.81
CA GLY A 75 -2.66 -5.94 -1.56
C GLY A 75 -3.63 -6.58 -0.59
N ALA A 76 -3.36 -7.81 -0.11
CA ALA A 76 -4.17 -8.46 0.90
C ALA A 76 -4.02 -7.78 2.27
N GLU A 77 -5.15 -7.55 2.93
CA GLU A 77 -5.25 -6.87 4.23
C GLU A 77 -5.25 -7.88 5.37
N PHE A 78 -4.55 -7.54 6.44
CA PHE A 78 -4.44 -8.34 7.65
C PHE A 78 -4.45 -7.44 8.88
N THR A 79 -4.68 -8.05 10.04
CA THR A 79 -4.34 -7.47 11.33
C THR A 79 -2.97 -7.98 11.76
N ALA A 80 -2.10 -7.07 12.20
CA ALA A 80 -0.79 -7.43 12.75
C ALA A 80 -0.94 -7.96 14.19
N ALA A 81 -1.07 -9.27 14.33
CA ALA A 81 -1.36 -9.92 15.60
C ALA A 81 -0.20 -9.80 16.60
N ASP A 82 1.04 -9.95 16.13
CA ASP A 82 2.24 -9.82 16.93
C ASP A 82 3.49 -9.58 16.07
N VAL A 83 4.60 -9.16 16.68
CA VAL A 83 5.92 -9.07 16.05
C VAL A 83 6.94 -9.81 16.90
N ILE A 84 7.87 -10.50 16.25
CA ILE A 84 8.96 -11.21 16.93
C ILE A 84 10.23 -10.38 16.70
N PRO A 85 10.75 -9.66 17.72
CA PRO A 85 11.97 -8.87 17.58
C PRO A 85 13.18 -9.73 17.20
N GLY A 86 14.12 -9.13 16.48
CA GLY A 86 15.38 -9.79 16.14
C GLY A 86 16.39 -9.68 17.28
N PRO A 87 17.11 -10.76 17.66
CA PRO A 87 18.10 -10.70 18.74
C PRO A 87 19.31 -9.80 18.40
N LYS A 88 19.53 -9.50 17.12
CA LYS A 88 20.65 -8.68 16.62
C LYS A 88 20.34 -7.18 16.57
N SER A 89 19.10 -6.78 16.86
CA SER A 89 18.63 -5.39 16.73
C SER A 89 17.88 -5.01 18.00
N PRO A 90 18.59 -4.69 19.10
CA PRO A 90 17.96 -4.28 20.35
C PRO A 90 17.09 -3.04 20.14
N GLY A 91 16.09 -2.88 21.00
CA GLY A 91 15.24 -1.70 21.03
C GLY A 91 15.89 -0.57 21.81
N TYR A 92 15.81 0.65 21.27
CA TYR A 92 16.23 1.89 21.92
C TYR A 92 15.00 2.74 22.19
N HIS A 93 14.86 3.23 23.43
CA HIS A 93 13.73 4.09 23.79
C HIS A 93 13.88 5.47 23.15
N LEU A 94 12.83 5.93 22.46
CA LEU A 94 12.73 7.30 21.94
C LEU A 94 11.76 8.13 22.77
N ALA A 95 10.71 7.49 23.29
CA ALA A 95 9.71 8.06 24.20
C ALA A 95 9.09 6.92 25.03
N ASP A 96 8.24 7.25 25.99
CA ASP A 96 7.57 6.27 26.86
C ASP A 96 6.78 5.22 26.06
N ASP A 97 6.17 5.62 24.94
CA ASP A 97 5.35 4.77 24.06
C ASP A 97 6.07 4.34 22.77
N ILE A 98 7.36 4.67 22.59
CA ILE A 98 8.08 4.45 21.33
C ILE A 98 9.46 3.82 21.55
N THR A 99 9.69 2.69 20.85
CA THR A 99 11.00 2.04 20.73
C THR A 99 11.43 1.96 19.28
N ILE A 100 12.70 2.25 18.99
CA ILE A 100 13.31 2.07 17.66
C ILE A 100 14.29 0.90 17.66
N HIS A 101 14.29 0.14 16.56
CA HIS A 101 15.18 -0.99 16.30
C HIS A 101 15.94 -0.73 15.00
N PHE A 102 17.28 -0.78 15.06
CA PHE A 102 18.15 -0.66 13.89
C PHE A 102 18.33 -2.01 13.20
N GLY A 103 17.24 -2.46 12.60
CA GLY A 103 17.14 -3.71 11.84
C GLY A 103 15.70 -4.21 11.84
N PRO A 104 15.34 -5.04 10.85
CA PRO A 104 14.00 -5.58 10.77
C PRO A 104 13.76 -6.62 11.90
N PRO A 105 12.51 -6.84 12.29
CA PRO A 105 12.18 -7.91 13.23
C PRO A 105 12.54 -9.27 12.62
N LEU A 106 12.55 -10.33 13.44
CA LEU A 106 12.72 -11.69 12.94
C LEU A 106 11.55 -12.10 12.04
N SER A 107 10.33 -11.69 12.42
CA SER A 107 9.09 -11.98 11.72
C SER A 107 7.91 -11.19 12.30
N ILE A 108 6.80 -11.17 11.57
CA ILE A 108 5.50 -10.64 12.00
C ILE A 108 4.44 -11.74 11.88
N LEU A 109 3.52 -11.80 12.84
CA LEU A 109 2.33 -12.64 12.80
C LEU A 109 1.16 -11.83 12.26
N LEU A 110 0.53 -12.34 11.20
CA LEU A 110 -0.64 -11.74 10.57
C LEU A 110 -1.86 -12.63 10.75
N GLN A 111 -3.03 -12.03 10.85
CA GLN A 111 -4.30 -12.75 10.90
C GLN A 111 -5.35 -12.05 10.05
N SER A 112 -6.23 -12.81 9.42
CA SER A 112 -7.40 -12.32 8.68
C SER A 112 -8.56 -13.30 8.81
N ARG A 113 -9.71 -12.95 8.24
CA ARG A 113 -10.88 -13.87 8.21
C ARG A 113 -10.59 -15.13 7.41
N GLU A 114 -9.76 -15.03 6.38
CA GLU A 114 -9.36 -16.13 5.50
C GLU A 114 -8.42 -17.11 6.20
N THR A 115 -7.64 -16.64 7.16
CA THR A 115 -6.70 -17.49 7.92
C THR A 115 -7.28 -18.02 9.21
N LYS A 116 -8.52 -17.66 9.59
CA LYS A 116 -9.11 -17.94 10.91
C LYS A 116 -9.06 -19.42 11.34
N ASP A 117 -9.24 -20.34 10.38
CA ASP A 117 -9.28 -21.79 10.62
C ASP A 117 -7.90 -22.45 10.38
N LEU A 118 -6.87 -21.66 10.07
CA LEU A 118 -5.53 -22.15 9.84
C LEU A 118 -4.88 -22.51 11.19
N ALA A 119 -4.41 -23.76 11.28
CA ALA A 119 -3.63 -24.25 12.40
C ALA A 119 -2.25 -24.67 11.91
N VAL A 120 -1.23 -23.84 12.19
CA VAL A 120 0.18 -24.19 11.95
C VAL A 120 0.80 -24.58 13.29
N PRO A 121 1.50 -25.73 13.38
CA PRO A 121 2.19 -26.13 14.61
C PRO A 121 3.11 -25.02 15.13
N ALA A 122 3.09 -24.79 16.44
CA ALA A 122 3.85 -23.75 17.13
C ALA A 122 3.49 -22.29 16.82
N LEU A 123 2.43 -22.04 16.02
CA LEU A 123 1.85 -20.70 15.86
C LEU A 123 0.46 -20.63 16.50
N PRO A 124 0.03 -19.45 16.99
CA PRO A 124 -1.36 -19.25 17.38
C PRO A 124 -2.32 -19.56 16.23
N THR A 125 -3.43 -20.24 16.53
CA THR A 125 -4.50 -20.52 15.55
C THR A 125 -4.97 -19.22 14.89
N GLY A 126 -5.23 -19.27 13.58
CA GLY A 126 -5.67 -18.11 12.83
C GLY A 126 -4.53 -17.25 12.27
N THR A 127 -3.28 -17.52 12.64
CA THR A 127 -2.13 -16.67 12.30
C THR A 127 -1.21 -17.27 11.24
N VAL A 128 -0.53 -16.39 10.51
CA VAL A 128 0.50 -16.71 9.52
C VAL A 128 1.76 -15.92 9.81
N LEU A 129 2.92 -16.56 9.66
CA LEU A 129 4.21 -15.94 9.92
C LEU A 129 4.80 -15.38 8.63
N ILE A 130 5.13 -14.09 8.61
CA ILE A 130 5.87 -13.44 7.51
C ILE A 130 7.27 -13.07 7.98
N ARG A 131 8.28 -13.48 7.23
CA ARG A 131 9.69 -13.17 7.50
C ARG A 131 10.17 -12.01 6.62
N PRO A 132 11.17 -11.23 7.06
CA PRO A 132 11.82 -10.26 6.21
C PRO A 132 12.42 -10.91 4.97
N LEU A 133 12.37 -10.20 3.85
CA LEU A 133 13.02 -10.57 2.60
C LEU A 133 14.06 -9.53 2.20
N SER A 134 14.97 -9.92 1.31
CA SER A 134 15.96 -9.02 0.72
C SER A 134 15.54 -8.62 -0.70
N HIS A 135 15.75 -7.36 -1.04
CA HIS A 135 15.54 -6.80 -2.37
C HIS A 135 16.81 -6.04 -2.81
N THR A 136 17.34 -6.37 -3.99
CA THR A 136 18.48 -5.66 -4.57
C THR A 136 18.00 -4.58 -5.52
N LEU A 137 18.34 -3.32 -5.22
CA LEU A 137 18.12 -2.18 -6.10
C LEU A 137 19.38 -1.99 -6.96
N ASP A 138 19.16 -1.85 -8.26
CA ASP A 138 20.24 -1.81 -9.26
C ASP A 138 20.23 -0.44 -9.97
N PRO A 139 21.35 0.31 -10.00
CA PRO A 139 21.45 1.58 -10.70
C PRO A 139 21.24 1.48 -12.22
N ALA A 140 21.28 0.26 -12.80
CA ALA A 140 20.86 0.04 -14.18
C ALA A 140 19.37 0.36 -14.41
N SER A 141 18.53 0.31 -13.36
CA SER A 141 17.15 0.77 -13.41
C SER A 141 17.07 2.29 -13.40
N SER A 142 16.26 2.87 -14.28
CA SER A 142 16.02 4.33 -14.33
C SER A 142 15.55 4.89 -12.98
N HIS A 143 14.81 4.09 -12.20
CA HIS A 143 14.31 4.46 -10.87
C HIS A 143 15.41 4.62 -9.81
N PHE A 144 16.58 3.98 -9.99
CA PHE A 144 17.63 3.91 -8.98
C PHE A 144 18.97 4.48 -9.46
N ARG A 145 18.96 5.32 -10.50
CA ARG A 145 20.17 6.00 -11.03
C ARG A 145 20.91 6.88 -10.02
N PHE A 146 20.26 7.22 -8.91
CA PHE A 146 20.91 7.98 -7.82
C PHE A 146 21.87 7.11 -6.99
N LEU A 147 21.83 5.79 -7.13
CA LEU A 147 22.76 4.88 -6.46
C LEU A 147 24.09 4.81 -7.22
N SER A 148 25.19 4.82 -6.47
CA SER A 148 26.54 4.63 -7.03
C SER A 148 26.86 3.17 -7.32
N GLY A 149 26.09 2.24 -6.74
CA GLY A 149 26.26 0.80 -6.94
C GLY A 149 25.05 -0.01 -6.49
N LYS A 150 25.14 -1.34 -6.63
CA LYS A 150 24.07 -2.25 -6.17
C LYS A 150 23.92 -2.15 -4.66
N TYR A 151 22.67 -2.01 -4.26
CA TYR A 151 22.25 -1.81 -2.88
C TYR A 151 21.20 -2.88 -2.52
N THR A 152 21.27 -3.46 -1.32
CA THR A 152 20.31 -4.46 -0.85
C THR A 152 19.55 -3.93 0.36
N ARG A 153 18.22 -3.94 0.29
CA ARG A 153 17.32 -3.68 1.42
C ARG A 153 16.80 -5.00 1.98
N ARG A 154 16.88 -5.21 3.29
CA ARG A 154 16.24 -6.34 3.98
C ARG A 154 15.22 -5.84 5.01
N GLY A 155 13.97 -6.31 4.88
CA GLY A 155 12.88 -5.90 5.75
C GLY A 155 11.58 -6.65 5.48
N LEU A 156 10.54 -6.36 6.27
CA LEU A 156 9.21 -6.96 6.09
C LEU A 156 8.55 -6.42 4.82
N PRO A 157 7.97 -7.26 3.95
CA PRO A 157 7.19 -6.82 2.79
C PRO A 157 5.76 -6.43 3.20
N VAL A 158 5.62 -5.65 4.27
CA VAL A 158 4.36 -5.31 4.93
C VAL A 158 4.37 -3.82 5.24
N VAL A 159 3.23 -3.16 5.05
CA VAL A 159 3.06 -1.74 5.36
C VAL A 159 1.78 -1.52 6.17
N PRO A 160 1.72 -0.49 7.04
CA PRO A 160 0.48 -0.09 7.68
C PRO A 160 -0.60 0.26 6.66
N ALA A 161 -1.84 -0.18 6.91
CA ALA A 161 -2.97 -0.04 5.99
C ALA A 161 -4.02 0.96 6.48
N PHE A 162 -3.57 2.08 7.06
CA PHE A 162 -4.44 3.17 7.49
C PHE A 162 -4.85 4.10 6.34
N VAL A 163 -4.03 4.15 5.29
CA VAL A 163 -4.27 4.98 4.11
C VAL A 163 -4.09 4.08 2.89
N LEU A 164 -5.06 4.14 1.97
CA LEU A 164 -5.02 3.41 0.72
C LEU A 164 -5.03 4.42 -0.42
N THR A 165 -4.16 4.21 -1.41
CA THR A 165 -4.29 4.95 -2.68
C THR A 165 -5.56 4.49 -3.40
N ASP A 166 -6.09 5.36 -4.25
CA ASP A 166 -7.20 5.07 -5.16
C ASP A 166 -6.96 3.78 -5.97
N TYR A 167 -5.74 3.57 -6.46
CA TYR A 167 -5.34 2.34 -7.16
C TYR A 167 -5.52 1.08 -6.29
N LYS A 168 -5.13 1.14 -5.00
CA LYS A 168 -5.25 0.01 -4.07
C LYS A 168 -6.66 -0.16 -3.50
N ALA A 169 -7.46 0.90 -3.53
CA ALA A 169 -8.88 0.87 -3.22
C ALA A 169 -9.72 0.40 -4.42
N GLN A 170 -9.16 0.32 -5.62
CA GLN A 170 -9.87 -0.14 -6.80
C GLN A 170 -10.45 -1.55 -6.57
N SER A 171 -11.70 -1.75 -6.97
CA SER A 171 -12.50 -2.96 -6.78
C SER A 171 -12.84 -3.32 -5.31
N LYS A 172 -12.61 -2.42 -4.36
CA LYS A 172 -13.07 -2.55 -2.96
C LYS A 172 -14.32 -1.72 -2.71
N THR A 173 -15.07 -2.11 -1.69
CA THR A 173 -16.23 -1.37 -1.18
C THR A 173 -16.11 -1.21 0.32
N PHE A 174 -16.26 0.02 0.80
CA PHE A 174 -16.19 0.39 2.20
C PHE A 174 -17.54 0.92 2.69
N VAL A 175 -17.76 0.81 4.00
CA VAL A 175 -18.94 1.36 4.68
C VAL A 175 -18.76 2.85 4.96
N GLU A 176 -17.55 3.23 5.40
CA GLU A 176 -17.13 4.61 5.59
C GLU A 176 -15.75 4.83 4.97
N VAL A 177 -15.51 6.02 4.42
CA VAL A 177 -14.22 6.44 3.86
C VAL A 177 -13.93 7.88 4.27
N LEU A 178 -12.67 8.15 4.58
CA LEU A 178 -12.13 9.51 4.68
C LEU A 178 -11.27 9.77 3.44
N LEU A 179 -11.67 10.69 2.59
CA LEU A 179 -11.04 10.94 1.29
C LEU A 179 -10.25 12.26 1.30
N GLU A 180 -9.06 12.24 0.70
CA GLU A 180 -8.32 13.44 0.31
C GLU A 180 -8.29 13.51 -1.22
N LEU A 181 -9.15 14.35 -1.78
CA LEU A 181 -9.41 14.42 -3.23
C LEU A 181 -8.38 15.34 -3.91
N ARG A 182 -7.15 14.87 -4.03
CA ARG A 182 -6.03 15.60 -4.63
C ARG A 182 -5.30 14.77 -5.66
N GLY A 183 -4.62 15.45 -6.59
CA GLY A 183 -3.71 14.80 -7.52
C GLY A 183 -2.39 14.40 -6.86
N ASN A 184 -1.65 13.53 -7.52
CA ASN A 184 -0.42 12.92 -7.01
C ASN A 184 0.85 13.77 -7.24
N ARG A 185 0.75 14.93 -7.89
CA ARG A 185 1.89 15.84 -8.12
C ARG A 185 1.84 17.01 -7.16
N MET A 186 2.99 17.43 -6.66
CA MET A 186 3.13 18.62 -5.84
C MET A 186 3.94 19.67 -6.62
N THR A 187 3.39 20.88 -6.76
CA THR A 187 4.06 22.02 -7.39
C THR A 187 3.97 23.21 -6.43
N ASN A 188 5.12 23.73 -6.00
CA ASN A 188 5.20 24.83 -5.02
C ASN A 188 4.39 24.59 -3.73
N GLY A 189 4.38 23.34 -3.24
CA GLY A 189 3.64 22.95 -2.05
C GLY A 189 2.13 22.78 -2.26
N GLN A 190 1.60 23.00 -3.47
CA GLN A 190 0.21 22.74 -3.80
C GLN A 190 0.04 21.42 -4.57
N PRO A 191 -0.94 20.59 -4.17
CA PRO A 191 -1.25 19.38 -4.91
C PRO A 191 -1.93 19.71 -6.24
N SER A 192 -1.61 18.92 -7.27
CA SER A 192 -2.27 19.02 -8.57
C SER A 192 -3.76 18.69 -8.47
N LYS A 193 -4.48 18.98 -9.55
CA LYS A 193 -5.87 18.56 -9.71
C LYS A 193 -6.01 17.04 -9.60
N CYS A 194 -7.07 16.58 -8.93
CA CYS A 194 -7.50 15.19 -8.94
C CYS A 194 -8.14 14.88 -10.31
N ASP A 195 -7.57 13.93 -11.06
CA ASP A 195 -8.12 13.56 -12.37
C ASP A 195 -9.49 12.90 -12.23
N PHE A 196 -10.28 12.97 -13.30
CA PHE A 196 -11.66 12.47 -13.31
C PHE A 196 -11.75 10.98 -12.91
N THR A 197 -10.83 10.15 -13.38
CA THR A 197 -10.84 8.70 -13.14
C THR A 197 -10.53 8.41 -11.67
N SER A 198 -9.51 9.06 -11.10
CA SER A 198 -9.19 8.95 -9.68
C SER A 198 -10.34 9.41 -8.80
N LEU A 199 -10.93 10.57 -9.12
CA LEU A 199 -12.10 11.10 -8.41
C LEU A 199 -13.26 10.11 -8.42
N TYR A 200 -13.58 9.56 -9.60
CA TYR A 200 -14.61 8.55 -9.78
C TYR A 200 -14.33 7.28 -8.97
N VAL A 201 -13.09 6.76 -9.04
CA VAL A 201 -12.69 5.56 -8.28
C VAL A 201 -12.89 5.79 -6.79
N GLN A 202 -12.38 6.90 -6.23
CA GLN A 202 -12.44 7.18 -4.80
C GLN A 202 -13.87 7.35 -4.29
N LEU A 203 -14.68 8.18 -4.95
CA LEU A 203 -16.06 8.43 -4.55
C LEU A 203 -16.94 7.19 -4.65
N SER A 204 -16.69 6.33 -5.64
CA SER A 204 -17.45 5.09 -5.84
C SER A 204 -17.05 3.94 -4.90
N ARG A 205 -16.09 4.14 -3.98
CA ARG A 205 -15.74 3.08 -3.00
C ARG A 205 -16.70 3.00 -1.82
N CYS A 206 -17.50 4.04 -1.59
CA CYS A 206 -18.52 4.03 -0.55
C CYS A 206 -19.91 3.87 -1.18
N ARG A 207 -20.79 3.10 -0.53
CA ARG A 207 -22.16 2.87 -1.03
C ARG A 207 -23.10 4.04 -0.80
N THR A 208 -22.78 4.91 0.18
CA THR A 208 -23.63 6.03 0.59
C THR A 208 -22.81 7.30 0.67
N LEU A 209 -23.43 8.44 0.39
CA LEU A 209 -22.79 9.74 0.56
C LEU A 209 -22.49 10.04 2.04
N GLN A 210 -23.35 9.58 2.95
CA GLN A 210 -23.18 9.73 4.41
C GLN A 210 -21.94 9.02 4.94
N GLY A 211 -21.51 7.93 4.29
CA GLY A 211 -20.28 7.23 4.64
C GLY A 211 -19.01 7.93 4.14
N ILE A 212 -19.14 8.98 3.31
CA ILE A 212 -17.99 9.74 2.79
C ILE A 212 -17.73 10.94 3.68
N ARG A 213 -16.52 11.01 4.25
CA ARG A 213 -15.96 12.21 4.88
C ARG A 213 -14.80 12.71 4.03
N LEU A 214 -14.60 14.02 4.00
CA LEU A 214 -13.48 14.64 3.30
C LEU A 214 -12.48 15.18 4.31
N LEU A 215 -11.20 14.90 4.10
CA LEU A 215 -10.12 15.40 4.95
C LEU A 215 -9.89 16.90 4.71
N SER A 216 -10.10 17.36 3.48
CA SER A 216 -10.04 18.77 3.08
C SER A 216 -11.33 19.23 2.40
N PRO A 217 -11.65 20.54 2.40
CA PRO A 217 -12.71 21.09 1.56
C PRO A 217 -12.49 20.77 0.06
N VAL A 218 -13.58 20.57 -0.65
CA VAL A 218 -13.58 20.38 -2.10
C VAL A 218 -13.04 21.62 -2.81
N ARG A 219 -12.17 21.44 -3.80
CA ARG A 219 -11.77 22.53 -4.71
C ARG A 219 -12.64 22.54 -5.96
N HIS A 220 -12.98 23.74 -6.40
CA HIS A 220 -13.74 23.94 -7.64
C HIS A 220 -13.08 23.28 -8.85
N GLU A 221 -11.75 23.38 -8.99
CA GLU A 221 -10.99 22.82 -10.11
C GLU A 221 -11.03 21.28 -10.20
N ASP A 222 -11.21 20.58 -9.08
CA ASP A 222 -11.27 19.11 -9.03
C ASP A 222 -12.61 18.57 -9.54
N PHE A 223 -13.67 19.37 -9.52
CA PHE A 223 -15.02 18.93 -9.89
C PHE A 223 -15.54 19.63 -11.14
N ILE A 224 -15.45 20.96 -11.18
CA ILE A 224 -16.03 21.76 -12.24
C ILE A 224 -15.08 21.76 -13.45
N GLY A 225 -15.61 21.35 -14.60
CA GLY A 225 -14.83 21.17 -15.82
C GLY A 225 -13.85 19.98 -15.75
N ASN A 226 -13.91 19.15 -14.71
CA ASN A 226 -13.21 17.87 -14.68
C ASN A 226 -13.98 16.88 -15.56
N LYS A 227 -13.47 16.65 -16.77
CA LYS A 227 -14.10 15.80 -17.77
C LYS A 227 -13.23 14.58 -18.01
N LEU A 228 -13.88 13.48 -18.31
CA LEU A 228 -13.23 12.28 -18.82
C LEU A 228 -12.50 12.62 -20.12
N ASP A 229 -11.35 11.99 -20.34
CA ASP A 229 -10.59 12.13 -21.59
C ASP A 229 -11.48 11.74 -22.78
N GLN A 230 -11.47 12.57 -23.84
CA GLN A 230 -12.29 12.36 -25.02
C GLN A 230 -12.03 10.99 -25.67
N SER A 231 -10.78 10.51 -25.64
CA SER A 231 -10.43 9.20 -26.15
C SER A 231 -11.15 8.05 -25.43
N ILE A 232 -11.39 8.20 -24.12
CA ILE A 232 -12.14 7.21 -23.33
C ILE A 232 -13.63 7.31 -23.66
N VAL A 233 -14.17 8.53 -23.81
CA VAL A 233 -15.57 8.76 -24.21
C VAL A 233 -15.85 8.10 -25.57
N ASP A 234 -15.00 8.38 -26.56
CA ASP A 234 -15.13 7.81 -27.91
C ASP A 234 -14.99 6.27 -27.87
N GLY A 235 -14.08 5.77 -27.03
CA GLY A 235 -13.90 4.34 -26.80
C GLY A 235 -15.15 3.66 -26.19
N MET A 236 -15.78 4.30 -25.20
CA MET A 236 -17.02 3.82 -24.58
C MET A 236 -18.19 3.81 -25.58
N GLN A 237 -18.30 4.83 -26.42
CA GLN A 237 -19.33 4.88 -27.46
C GLN A 237 -19.13 3.72 -28.46
N ARG A 238 -17.89 3.53 -28.94
CA ARG A 238 -17.55 2.43 -29.85
C ARG A 238 -17.89 1.06 -29.24
N LEU A 239 -17.61 0.85 -27.96
CA LEU A 239 -17.96 -0.41 -27.27
C LEU A 239 -19.47 -0.61 -27.17
N THR A 240 -20.23 0.46 -26.98
CA THR A 240 -21.70 0.42 -26.95
C THR A 240 -22.26 0.01 -28.31
N ASP A 241 -21.74 0.61 -29.39
CA ASP A 241 -22.17 0.31 -30.76
C ASP A 241 -21.83 -1.15 -31.13
N LEU A 242 -20.62 -1.60 -30.80
CA LEU A 242 -20.19 -3.00 -31.01
C LEU A 242 -21.04 -3.99 -30.20
N ALA A 243 -21.43 -3.65 -28.98
CA ALA A 243 -22.29 -4.50 -28.16
C ALA A 243 -23.69 -4.64 -28.76
N ALA A 244 -24.25 -3.57 -29.31
CA ALA A 244 -25.54 -3.60 -30.00
C ALA A 244 -25.47 -4.48 -31.25
N GLU A 245 -24.42 -4.34 -32.06
CA GLU A 245 -24.22 -5.15 -33.26
C GLU A 245 -24.01 -6.63 -32.94
N THR A 246 -23.21 -6.94 -31.92
CA THR A 246 -22.97 -8.32 -31.46
C THR A 246 -24.28 -9.00 -31.05
N ARG A 247 -25.18 -8.29 -30.36
CA ARG A 247 -26.51 -8.83 -29.99
C ARG A 247 -27.37 -9.11 -31.21
N ARG A 248 -27.44 -8.19 -32.17
CA ARG A 248 -28.23 -8.38 -33.40
C ARG A 248 -27.79 -9.61 -34.19
N VAL A 249 -26.48 -9.80 -34.35
CA VAL A 249 -25.92 -10.96 -35.06
C VAL A 249 -26.21 -12.27 -34.32
N PHE A 250 -26.12 -12.27 -32.98
CA PHE A 250 -26.44 -13.45 -32.19
C PHE A 250 -27.92 -13.84 -32.28
N GLU A 251 -28.82 -12.86 -32.16
CA GLU A 251 -30.27 -13.08 -32.22
C GLU A 251 -30.72 -13.54 -33.63
N SER A 252 -30.10 -13.01 -34.68
CA SER A 252 -30.40 -13.43 -36.05
C SER A 252 -29.96 -14.87 -36.30
N GLN A 253 -28.84 -15.33 -35.73
CA GLN A 253 -28.40 -16.72 -35.86
C GLN A 253 -29.28 -17.70 -35.07
N GLN A 254 -29.79 -17.31 -33.89
CA GLN A 254 -30.70 -18.14 -33.11
C GLN A 254 -32.10 -18.29 -33.73
N SER A 255 -32.53 -17.31 -34.52
CA SER A 255 -33.83 -17.37 -35.22
C SER A 255 -33.79 -18.19 -36.52
N HIS A 256 -32.60 -18.68 -36.93
CA HIS A 256 -32.40 -19.55 -38.09
C HIS A 256 -31.99 -21.00 -37.71
N ALA A 257 -32.06 -21.36 -36.43
CA ALA A 257 -31.86 -22.71 -35.89
C ALA A 257 -33.17 -23.26 -35.32
#